data_AF-A0A920GLV6-F1
#
_entry.id   AF-A0A920GLV6-F1
#
_cell.length_a   1.000
_cell.length_b   1.000
_cell.length_c   1.000
_cell.angle_alpha   90.00
_cell.angle_beta   90.00
_cell.angle_gamma   90.00
#
_symmetry.space_group_name_H-M   'P 1'
#
loop_
_entity.id
_entity.type
_entity.pdbx_description
1 polymer ?
#
loop_
_entity_poly.entity_id
_entity_poly.type
_entity_poly.pdbx_seq_one_letter_code
_entity_poly.pdbx_strand_id
1 'polypeptide(L)'
;MTFDIVIPARYASTRLPGKALLPIADKPMVAWVWERAMQAGARHVVIATDDSRIADEMTDRGAQVVMTRGIMLRVPIAWPKWLIN
;
A
#
# COMPACT_ATOMS: atom_id res chain seq x y z
N MET A 1 -11.58 19.09 -6.35
CA MET A 1 -10.56 19.12 -5.30
C MET A 1 -9.63 17.94 -5.54
N THR A 2 -8.31 18.15 -5.62
CA THR A 2 -7.33 17.07 -5.87
C THR A 2 -6.77 16.56 -4.54
N PHE A 3 -6.73 15.25 -4.35
CA PHE A 3 -6.22 14.61 -3.14
C PHE A 3 -5.47 13.33 -3.47
N ASP A 4 -4.62 12.86 -2.56
CA ASP A 4 -3.83 11.65 -2.70
C ASP A 4 -4.17 10.67 -1.57
N ILE A 5 -4.04 9.36 -1.82
CA ILE A 5 -4.31 8.30 -0.84
C ILE A 5 -3.04 7.48 -0.58
N VAL A 6 -2.77 7.22 0.70
CA VAL A 6 -1.75 6.28 1.16
C VAL A 6 -2.42 5.11 1.88
N ILE A 7 -2.14 3.88 1.45
CA ILE A 7 -2.67 2.64 2.03
C ILE A 7 -1.54 1.97 2.83
N PRO A 8 -1.53 2.08 4.17
CA PRO A 8 -0.54 1.39 4.99
C PRO A 8 -0.86 -0.11 5.06
N ALA A 9 0.07 -0.95 4.62
CA ALA A 9 -0.07 -2.41 4.60
C ALA A 9 1.13 -3.06 5.28
N ARG A 10 1.04 -3.32 6.58
CA ARG A 10 2.07 -4.06 7.33
C ARG A 10 1.72 -5.54 7.44
N TYR A 11 2.73 -6.39 7.31
CA TYR A 11 2.54 -7.84 7.40
C TYR A 11 2.32 -8.33 8.85
N ALA A 12 3.01 -7.71 9.81
CA ALA A 12 3.06 -8.13 11.22
C ALA A 12 1.79 -7.78 12.04
N SER A 13 0.61 -8.19 11.57
CA SER A 13 -0.62 -8.10 12.36
C SER A 13 -0.71 -9.23 13.40
N THR A 14 -0.97 -8.88 14.65
CA THR A 14 -1.02 -9.85 15.77
C THR A 14 -2.35 -10.61 15.86
N ARG A 15 -3.48 -9.94 15.57
CA ARG A 15 -4.82 -10.56 15.66
C ARG A 15 -5.21 -11.36 14.41
N LEU A 16 -4.66 -10.99 13.24
CA LEU A 16 -4.88 -11.71 11.99
C LEU A 16 -3.58 -11.69 11.17
N PRO A 17 -2.67 -12.65 11.42
CA PRO A 17 -1.37 -12.71 10.76
C PRO A 17 -1.47 -12.70 9.25
N GLY A 18 -0.63 -11.90 8.58
CA GLY A 18 -0.61 -11.82 7.11
C GLY A 18 -1.86 -11.22 6.48
N LYS A 19 -2.72 -10.53 7.24
CA LYS A 19 -4.03 -10.02 6.79
C LYS A 19 -4.03 -9.37 5.39
N ALA A 20 -2.98 -8.62 5.05
CA ALA A 20 -2.88 -7.89 3.79
C ALA A 20 -2.90 -8.82 2.57
N LEU A 21 -2.29 -10.00 2.70
CA LEU A 21 -2.19 -11.02 1.66
C LEU A 21 -3.23 -12.14 1.78
N LEU A 22 -4.07 -12.12 2.83
CA LEU A 22 -5.12 -13.12 2.95
C LEU A 22 -6.09 -12.99 1.76
N PRO A 23 -6.39 -14.10 1.07
CA PRO A 23 -7.28 -14.08 -0.07
C PRO A 23 -8.73 -13.85 0.39
N ILE A 24 -9.41 -12.94 -0.30
CA ILE A 24 -10.85 -12.68 -0.19
C ILE A 24 -11.37 -12.70 -1.62
N ALA A 25 -12.13 -13.76 -1.98
CA ALA A 25 -12.62 -13.99 -3.34
C ALA A 25 -11.51 -13.79 -4.41
N ASP A 26 -10.46 -14.62 -4.29
CA ASP A 26 -9.33 -14.72 -5.23
C ASP A 26 -8.43 -13.47 -5.36
N LYS A 27 -8.58 -12.51 -4.45
CA LYS A 27 -7.70 -11.33 -4.36
C LYS A 27 -7.20 -11.11 -2.93
N PRO A 28 -5.94 -10.69 -2.73
CA PRO A 28 -5.46 -10.35 -1.40
C PRO A 28 -6.27 -9.17 -0.84
N MET A 29 -6.50 -9.16 0.47
CA MET A 29 -7.27 -8.12 1.17
C MET A 29 -6.86 -6.69 0.77
N VAL A 30 -5.56 -6.43 0.64
CA VAL A 30 -5.05 -5.10 0.29
C VAL A 30 -5.44 -4.64 -1.13
N ALA A 31 -5.62 -5.57 -2.07
CA ALA A 31 -6.05 -5.24 -3.43
C ALA A 31 -7.47 -4.65 -3.45
N TRP A 32 -8.37 -5.15 -2.60
CA TRP A 32 -9.72 -4.58 -2.47
C TRP A 32 -9.69 -3.13 -2.01
N VAL A 33 -8.83 -2.78 -1.05
CA VAL A 33 -8.69 -1.39 -0.57
C VAL A 33 -8.09 -0.50 -1.66
N TRP A 34 -7.08 -1.00 -2.38
CA TRP A 34 -6.45 -0.29 -3.48
C TRP A 34 -7.42 0.02 -4.62
N GLU A 35 -8.21 -0.95 -5.07
CA GLU A 35 -9.21 -0.74 -6.12
C GLU A 35 -10.25 0.31 -5.72
N ARG A 36 -10.69 0.32 -4.45
CA ARG A 36 -11.63 1.32 -3.95
C ARG A 36 -11.00 2.70 -3.83
N ALA A 37 -9.75 2.79 -3.41
CA ALA A 37 -9.02 4.04 -3.40
C ALA A 37 -8.87 4.63 -4.82
N MET A 38 -8.62 3.78 -5.83
CA MET A 38 -8.58 4.20 -7.23
C MET A 38 -9.91 4.77 -7.72
N GLN A 39 -11.04 4.21 -7.25
CA GLN A 39 -12.39 4.68 -7.58
C GLN A 39 -12.79 5.99 -6.88
N ALA A 40 -12.07 6.40 -5.84
CA ALA A 40 -12.41 7.60 -5.07
C ALA A 40 -12.13 8.91 -5.83
N GLY A 41 -11.43 8.86 -6.97
CA GLY A 41 -11.00 10.05 -7.72
C GLY A 41 -9.73 10.69 -7.15
N ALA A 42 -8.93 9.93 -6.40
CA ALA A 42 -7.61 10.37 -5.96
C ALA A 42 -6.69 10.57 -7.17
N ARG A 43 -5.85 11.61 -7.10
CA ARG A 43 -4.82 11.87 -8.11
C ARG A 43 -3.73 10.80 -8.06
N HIS A 44 -3.37 10.36 -6.87
CA HIS A 44 -2.46 9.25 -6.66
C HIS A 44 -2.95 8.32 -5.55
N VAL A 45 -2.67 7.02 -5.70
CA VAL A 45 -2.90 6.00 -4.69
C VAL A 45 -1.62 5.18 -4.55
N VAL A 46 -1.06 5.16 -3.34
CA VAL A 46 0.18 4.44 -3.06
C VAL A 46 0.00 3.48 -1.88
N ILE A 47 0.58 2.28 -1.98
CA ILE A 47 0.65 1.32 -0.88
C ILE A 47 1.98 1.49 -0.17
N ALA A 48 1.95 1.69 1.14
CA ALA A 48 3.12 1.83 1.99
C ALA A 48 3.29 0.56 2.82
N THR A 49 4.32 -0.24 2.55
CA THR A 49 4.53 -1.54 3.20
C THR A 49 5.97 -1.73 3.67
N ASP A 50 6.19 -2.49 4.73
CA ASP A 50 7.52 -2.92 5.20
C ASP A 50 7.87 -4.35 4.77
N ASP A 51 7.01 -4.99 3.97
CA ASP A 51 7.14 -6.40 3.59
C ASP A 51 7.20 -6.56 2.07
N SER A 52 8.25 -7.22 1.57
CA SER A 52 8.47 -7.39 0.13
C SER A 52 7.35 -8.20 -0.52
N ARG A 53 6.75 -9.17 0.18
CA ARG A 53 5.67 -10.01 -0.40
C ARG A 53 4.44 -9.19 -0.74
N ILE A 54 4.11 -8.19 0.10
CA ILE A 54 3.03 -7.24 -0.19
C ILE A 54 3.40 -6.36 -1.37
N ALA A 55 4.67 -5.93 -1.43
CA ALA A 55 5.13 -5.07 -2.51
C ALA A 55 5.13 -5.78 -3.86
N ASP A 56 5.65 -7.00 -3.93
CA ASP A 56 5.72 -7.78 -5.15
C ASP A 56 4.31 -8.06 -5.68
N GLU A 57 3.43 -8.63 -4.84
CA GLU A 57 2.04 -8.96 -5.20
C GLU A 57 1.25 -7.75 -5.72
N MET A 58 1.43 -6.57 -5.11
CA MET A 58 0.70 -5.37 -5.52
C MET A 58 1.35 -4.64 -6.68
N THR A 59 2.67 -4.71 -6.83
CA THR A 59 3.37 -4.20 -8.01
C THR A 59 2.97 -4.99 -9.26
N ASP A 60 2.87 -6.32 -9.15
CA ASP A 60 2.41 -7.20 -10.25
C ASP A 60 0.97 -6.90 -10.67
N ARG A 61 0.15 -6.37 -9.75
CA ARG A 61 -1.22 -5.89 -10.01
C ARG A 61 -1.26 -4.46 -10.56
N GLY A 62 -0.13 -3.79 -10.72
CA GLY A 62 -0.01 -2.43 -11.24
C GLY A 62 -0.22 -1.33 -10.19
N ALA A 63 -0.23 -1.67 -8.90
CA ALA A 63 -0.29 -0.66 -7.85
C ALA A 63 1.05 0.04 -7.68
N GLN A 64 1.01 1.33 -7.34
CA GLN A 64 2.20 2.04 -6.89
C GLN A 64 2.51 1.62 -5.46
N VAL A 65 3.70 1.04 -5.23
CA VAL A 65 4.13 0.60 -3.90
C VAL A 65 5.39 1.34 -3.47
N VAL A 66 5.46 1.63 -2.18
CA VAL A 66 6.60 2.24 -1.52
C VAL A 66 7.00 1.41 -0.30
N MET A 67 8.27 0.98 -0.29
CA MET A 67 8.85 0.30 0.86
C MET A 67 9.06 1.28 2.02
N THR A 68 8.65 0.87 3.20
CA THR A 68 8.79 1.58 4.47
C THR A 68 9.70 0.79 5.40
N ARG A 69 10.48 1.47 6.23
CA ARG A 69 11.21 0.81 7.32
C ARG A 69 10.24 0.63 8.48
N GLY A 70 10.24 -0.55 9.11
CA GLY A 70 9.39 -0.87 10.25
C GLY A 70 9.51 0.22 11.33
N ILE A 71 8.38 0.91 11.55
CA ILE A 71 8.17 2.06 12.43
C ILE A 71 8.97 3.36 12.09
N MET A 72 8.19 4.44 11.90
CA MET A 72 8.58 5.86 11.99
C MET A 72 9.34 6.50 10.81
N LEU A 73 8.57 7.28 10.04
CA LEU A 73 8.90 8.58 9.43
C LEU A 73 10.39 8.96 9.36
N ARG A 74 11.13 8.33 8.45
CA ARG A 74 12.26 8.98 7.78
C ARG A 74 12.03 8.83 6.29
N VAL A 75 11.82 9.96 5.62
CA VAL A 75 11.64 10.05 4.17
C VAL A 75 12.74 9.25 3.46
N PRO A 76 12.42 8.10 2.85
CA PRO A 76 13.34 7.38 1.99
C PRO A 76 13.42 8.06 0.62
N ILE A 77 14.63 8.01 0.04
CA ILE A 77 15.03 8.55 -1.27
C ILE A 77 14.16 8.07 -2.46
N ALA A 78 13.31 7.06 -2.26
CA ALA A 78 12.42 6.49 -3.28
C ALA A 78 10.96 6.96 -3.20
N TRP A 79 10.63 7.90 -2.32
CA TRP A 79 9.26 8.42 -2.26
C TRP A 79 8.99 9.35 -3.45
N PRO A 80 7.83 9.25 -4.09
CA PRO A 80 7.44 10.21 -5.11
C PRO A 80 7.48 11.61 -4.52
N LYS A 81 8.01 12.59 -5.26
CA LYS A 81 8.14 13.98 -4.76
C LYS A 81 6.80 14.58 -4.32
N TRP A 82 5.69 14.13 -4.89
CA TRP A 82 4.34 14.57 -4.52
C TRP A 82 3.86 14.04 -3.17
N LEU A 83 4.52 13.02 -2.61
CA LEU A 83 4.13 12.39 -1.34
C LEU A 83 4.79 13.08 -0.13
N ILE A 84 5.80 13.92 -0.36
CA ILE A 84 6.67 14.49 0.69
C ILE A 84 6.75 16.03 0.67
N ASN A 85 6.13 16.67 -0.32
CA ASN A 85 6.02 18.13 -0.48
C ASN A 85 4.55 18.54 -0.38
#